data_AF-A0A932T7C0-F1
#
_entry.id   AF-A0A932T7C0-F1
#
_cell.length_a   1.000
_cell.length_b   1.000
_cell.length_c   1.000
_cell.angle_alpha   90.00
_cell.angle_beta   90.00
_cell.angle_gamma   90.00
#
_symmetry.space_group_name_H-M   'P 1'
#
loop_
_entity.id
_entity.type
_entity.pdbx_description
1 polymer ?
#
loop_
_entity_poly.entity_id
_entity_poly.type
_entity_poly.pdbx_seq_one_letter_code
_entity_poly.pdbx_strand_id
1 'polypeptide(L)'
;MKNFSFKAILPHIVALVLFLLLSLVFTKPALEGKVLEQHDVQQWKAMAQQSFEFKEKHGFFPRWSNSMFCGMPAYQIALSAKTGISISSGSFVYLFTLGLPKPVYYLFIACSCFYLLCIVIGINPWLSILGGIAYGYCSYDPILIAAGHDTKILSMAYVPGVIASMVLIFNRKYWLGGSLLLIFGGCLIGQSHQQIVYYTLIMALCIIIFLIIKTAKGKDFKHLFISVGLTGGLAAIALLLSAEGYFATYEYSKESMRGGSELTSNDTNKENKTVGGLDKDYAFSWSYGKAESLTFLVPNAFGGGSSTSLGDESKVVEVLQQTPNIPEQMAQQLYQAASAYWGEQPSTSGPVYFGAIICLLFVLGIILSESEHKWWLLTITVIGLLLSYGKNLEGLNYFLFDHLPFYNKFRTPSMSLVIVQFAVPLLGVIFLNELVQITDKEKLASIGNQKRSNG
;
A
#
# COMPACT_ATOMS: atom_id res chain seq x y z
N MET A 1 7.11 -2.32 -40.96
CA MET A 1 6.80 -1.49 -39.77
C MET A 1 5.30 -1.55 -39.55
N LYS A 2 4.81 -2.05 -38.40
CA LYS A 2 3.35 -2.09 -38.15
C LYS A 2 2.83 -0.66 -38.13
N ASN A 3 1.80 -0.37 -38.94
CA ASN A 3 1.18 0.94 -39.02
C ASN A 3 0.80 1.45 -37.63
N PHE A 4 1.37 2.58 -37.25
CA PHE A 4 1.11 3.25 -35.98
C PHE A 4 -0.33 3.77 -36.00
N SER A 5 -1.22 3.15 -35.22
CA SER A 5 -2.63 3.53 -35.14
C SER A 5 -2.84 4.44 -33.93
N PHE A 6 -3.14 5.71 -34.18
CA PHE A 6 -3.47 6.68 -33.13
C PHE A 6 -4.63 6.20 -32.25
N LYS A 7 -5.59 5.45 -32.83
CA LYS A 7 -6.71 4.85 -32.10
C LYS A 7 -6.26 3.85 -31.02
N ALA A 8 -5.12 3.18 -31.19
CA ALA A 8 -4.59 2.24 -30.21
C ALA A 8 -3.92 2.93 -29.02
N ILE A 9 -3.38 4.14 -29.21
CA ILE A 9 -2.65 4.88 -28.17
C ILE A 9 -3.57 5.84 -27.41
N LEU A 10 -4.61 6.36 -28.08
CA LEU A 10 -5.58 7.29 -27.52
C LEU A 10 -6.07 6.91 -26.11
N PRO A 11 -6.53 5.68 -25.81
CA PRO A 11 -7.02 5.38 -24.47
C PRO A 11 -5.93 5.49 -23.39
N HIS A 12 -4.67 5.20 -23.72
CA HIS A 12 -3.56 5.34 -22.77
C HIS A 12 -3.23 6.81 -22.49
N ILE A 13 -3.28 7.67 -23.50
CA ILE A 13 -3.13 9.13 -23.32
C ILE A 13 -4.27 9.66 -22.46
N VAL A 14 -5.51 9.28 -22.78
CA VAL A 14 -6.70 9.70 -22.02
C VAL A 14 -6.60 9.24 -20.57
N ALA A 15 -6.16 8.00 -20.31
CA ALA A 15 -5.95 7.51 -18.95
C ALA A 15 -4.98 8.39 -18.15
N LEU A 16 -3.79 8.65 -18.70
CA LEU A 16 -2.76 9.44 -18.01
C LEU A 16 -3.21 10.90 -17.78
N VAL A 17 -3.84 11.52 -18.78
CA VAL A 17 -4.38 12.88 -18.65
C VAL A 17 -5.50 12.92 -17.60
N LEU A 18 -6.40 11.94 -17.60
CA LEU A 18 -7.49 11.87 -16.64
C LEU A 18 -6.96 11.67 -15.21
N PHE A 19 -5.99 10.77 -15.00
CA PHE A 19 -5.39 10.58 -13.68
C PHE A 19 -4.73 11.85 -13.18
N LEU A 20 -3.99 12.55 -14.06
CA LEU A 20 -3.38 13.83 -13.73
C LEU A 20 -4.44 14.87 -13.33
N LEU A 21 -5.48 15.04 -14.15
CA LEU A 21 -6.56 16.00 -13.87
C LEU A 21 -7.30 15.68 -12.58
N LEU A 22 -7.63 14.41 -12.33
CA LEU A 22 -8.27 14.00 -11.08
C LEU A 22 -7.38 14.31 -9.88
N SER A 23 -6.08 14.01 -9.95
CA SER A 23 -5.14 14.29 -8.86
C SER A 23 -5.01 15.78 -8.60
N LEU A 24 -4.96 16.60 -9.65
CA LEU A 24 -4.92 18.06 -9.55
C LEU A 24 -6.21 18.63 -8.94
N VAL A 25 -7.38 18.15 -9.38
CA VAL A 25 -8.68 18.62 -8.88
C VAL A 25 -8.88 18.22 -7.42
N PHE A 26 -8.60 16.96 -7.07
CA PHE A 26 -8.75 16.44 -5.72
C PHE A 26 -7.81 17.16 -4.72
N THR A 27 -6.62 17.54 -5.18
CA THR A 27 -5.59 18.20 -4.35
C THR A 27 -5.41 19.68 -4.72
N LYS A 28 -6.44 20.33 -5.28
CA LYS A 28 -6.40 21.71 -5.79
C LYS A 28 -5.68 22.70 -4.86
N PRO A 29 -5.89 22.70 -3.52
CA PRO A 29 -5.17 23.61 -2.62
C PRO A 29 -3.64 23.53 -2.73
N ALA A 30 -3.07 22.38 -3.10
CA ALA A 30 -1.63 22.21 -3.29
C ALA A 30 -1.07 23.05 -4.45
N LEU A 31 -1.90 23.36 -5.46
CA LEU A 31 -1.52 24.24 -6.58
C LEU A 31 -1.48 25.72 -6.17
N GLU A 32 -2.17 26.08 -5.09
CA GLU A 32 -2.14 27.42 -4.49
C GLU A 32 -0.96 27.60 -3.52
N GLY A 33 -0.04 26.61 -3.46
CA GLY A 33 1.09 26.60 -2.52
C GLY A 33 0.72 26.23 -1.09
N LYS A 34 -0.53 25.83 -0.82
CA LYS A 34 -0.93 25.34 0.50
C LYS A 34 -0.34 23.95 0.73
N VAL A 35 0.17 23.73 1.94
CA VAL A 35 0.76 22.46 2.35
C VAL A 35 -0.16 21.82 3.39
N LEU A 36 -0.35 20.51 3.27
CA LEU A 36 -1.15 19.76 4.24
C LEU A 36 -0.40 19.67 5.57
N GLU A 37 -1.09 19.97 6.67
CA GLU A 37 -0.52 19.77 7.99
C GLU A 37 -0.53 18.28 8.33
N GLN A 38 0.65 17.67 8.27
CA GLN A 38 0.82 16.23 8.43
C GLN A 38 1.67 15.96 9.66
N HIS A 39 1.07 15.35 10.67
CA HIS A 39 1.70 15.09 11.96
C HIS A 39 3.05 14.36 11.81
N ASP A 40 3.12 13.30 11.01
CA ASP A 40 4.36 12.52 10.83
C ASP A 40 5.47 13.35 10.19
N VAL A 41 5.13 14.21 9.24
CA VAL A 41 6.09 15.11 8.59
C VAL A 41 6.58 16.17 9.56
N GLN A 42 5.71 16.71 10.41
CA GLN A 42 6.10 17.68 11.43
C GLN A 42 7.02 17.05 12.48
N GLN A 43 6.70 15.85 12.96
CA GLN A 43 7.55 15.10 13.87
C GLN A 43 8.92 14.82 13.25
N TRP A 44 8.96 14.36 12.00
CA TRP A 44 10.22 14.15 11.30
C TRP A 44 11.05 15.42 11.14
N LYS A 45 10.43 16.55 10.77
CA LYS A 45 11.13 17.85 10.69
C LYS A 45 11.75 18.23 12.03
N ALA A 46 11.00 18.09 13.12
CA ALA A 46 11.50 18.37 14.46
C ALA A 46 12.69 17.46 14.82
N MET A 47 12.62 16.16 14.50
CA MET A 47 13.73 15.22 14.71
C MET A 47 14.98 15.61 13.90
N ALA A 48 14.80 16.03 12.65
CA ALA A 48 15.87 16.29 11.71
C ALA A 48 16.50 17.69 11.82
N GLN A 49 15.88 18.62 12.55
CA GLN A 49 16.30 20.03 12.61
C GLN A 49 17.80 20.20 12.91
N GLN A 50 18.30 19.54 13.97
CA GLN A 50 19.72 19.61 14.32
C GLN A 50 20.65 19.09 13.21
N SER A 51 20.22 18.05 12.50
CA SER A 51 20.97 17.49 11.36
C SER A 51 21.04 18.47 10.20
N PHE A 52 19.97 19.23 9.94
CA PHE A 52 19.96 20.28 8.91
C PHE A 52 20.86 21.46 9.29
N GLU A 53 20.80 21.95 10.53
CA GLU A 53 21.69 23.02 11.03
C GLU A 53 23.16 22.62 10.94
N PHE A 54 23.48 21.37 11.31
CA PHE A 54 24.84 20.84 11.17
C PHE A 54 25.27 20.81 9.69
N LYS A 55 24.39 20.37 8.79
CA LYS A 55 24.68 20.32 7.35
C LYS A 55 24.90 21.70 6.76
N GLU A 56 24.15 22.71 7.16
CA GLU A 56 24.33 24.10 6.72
C GLU A 56 25.72 24.62 7.08
N LYS A 57 26.20 24.29 8.28
CA LYS A 57 27.53 24.73 8.77
C LYS A 57 28.70 23.93 8.20
N HIS A 58 28.53 22.62 8.00
CA HIS A 58 29.64 21.71 7.68
C HIS A 58 29.58 21.10 6.27
N GLY A 59 28.51 21.31 5.53
CA GLY A 59 28.31 20.83 4.15
C GLY A 59 27.83 19.37 4.03
N PHE A 60 27.66 18.63 5.12
CA PHE A 60 27.19 17.24 5.12
C PHE A 60 26.35 16.93 6.37
N PHE A 61 25.44 15.95 6.29
CA PHE A 61 24.64 15.54 7.44
C PHE A 61 25.49 14.83 8.52
N PRO A 62 25.22 15.05 9.82
CA PRO A 62 25.91 14.34 10.88
C PRO A 62 25.49 12.86 10.88
N ARG A 63 26.34 11.98 11.43
CA ARG A 63 26.00 10.56 11.64
C ARG A 63 25.29 10.30 12.96
N TRP A 64 25.25 11.29 13.84
CA TRP A 64 24.66 11.23 15.17
C TRP A 64 23.85 12.50 15.43
N SER A 65 22.66 12.36 16.01
CA SER A 65 21.82 13.48 16.43
C SER A 65 21.56 13.39 17.93
N ASN A 66 21.75 14.50 18.65
CA ASN A 66 21.50 14.59 20.09
C ASN A 66 20.06 14.99 20.41
N SER A 67 19.29 15.47 19.43
CA SER A 67 17.93 15.97 19.60
C SER A 67 16.92 14.93 20.08
N MET A 68 17.15 13.65 19.79
CA MET A 68 16.25 12.55 20.11
C MET A 68 16.90 11.56 21.06
N PHE A 69 16.16 11.15 22.11
CA PHE A 69 16.56 10.10 23.07
C PHE A 69 17.94 10.31 23.70
N CYS A 70 18.34 11.56 23.96
CA CYS A 70 19.69 11.93 24.43
C CYS A 70 20.84 11.56 23.47
N GLY A 71 20.52 11.19 22.22
CA GLY A 71 21.49 10.75 21.22
C GLY A 71 21.03 9.49 20.48
N MET A 72 21.00 9.56 19.16
CA MET A 72 20.85 8.37 18.32
C MET A 72 21.56 8.53 16.97
N PRO A 73 21.87 7.42 16.27
CA PRO A 73 22.36 7.49 14.90
C PRO A 73 21.38 8.23 13.98
N ALA A 74 21.90 9.14 13.16
CA ALA A 74 21.09 9.97 12.26
C ALA A 74 20.61 9.22 11.00
N TYR A 75 21.00 7.95 10.84
CA TYR A 75 20.70 7.12 9.66
C TYR A 75 19.21 7.06 9.31
N GLN A 76 18.34 7.07 10.33
CA GLN A 76 16.89 7.01 10.18
C GLN A 76 16.20 8.38 10.20
N ILE A 77 16.98 9.46 10.35
CA ILE A 77 16.46 10.83 10.48
C ILE A 77 16.77 11.61 9.20
N ALA A 78 18.05 11.86 8.95
CA ALA A 78 18.51 12.61 7.79
C ALA A 78 19.96 12.24 7.49
N LEU A 79 20.18 11.55 6.38
CA LEU A 79 21.49 11.12 5.92
C LEU A 79 21.65 11.42 4.43
N SER A 80 22.86 11.80 4.04
CA SER A 80 23.27 11.85 2.63
C SER A 80 24.76 11.54 2.53
N ALA A 81 25.22 11.17 1.34
CA ALA A 81 26.65 11.02 1.09
C ALA A 81 27.40 12.31 1.44
N LYS A 82 28.58 12.17 2.05
CA LYS A 82 29.46 13.30 2.43
C LYS A 82 30.14 13.94 1.22
N THR A 83 30.38 13.15 0.18
CA THR A 83 31.03 13.57 -1.08
C THR A 83 30.37 12.87 -2.26
N GLY A 84 30.35 13.53 -3.42
CA GLY A 84 29.78 12.99 -4.66
C GLY A 84 28.26 13.21 -4.83
N ILE A 85 27.73 12.76 -5.96
CA ILE A 85 26.29 12.77 -6.23
C ILE A 85 25.68 11.64 -5.39
N SER A 86 25.01 11.99 -4.29
CA SER A 86 24.10 11.07 -3.64
C SER A 86 22.86 10.96 -4.52
N ILE A 87 22.82 9.95 -5.40
CA ILE A 87 21.54 9.47 -5.94
C ILE A 87 20.84 8.84 -4.73
N SER A 88 20.21 9.68 -3.91
CA SER A 88 19.46 9.19 -2.76
C SER A 88 18.34 8.30 -3.29
N SER A 89 17.91 7.34 -2.49
CA SER A 89 16.76 6.51 -2.84
C SER A 89 15.48 7.35 -3.11
N GLY A 90 15.40 8.56 -2.52
CA GLY A 90 14.41 9.59 -2.83
C GLY A 90 14.55 10.25 -4.21
N SER A 91 15.69 10.15 -4.87
CA SER A 91 15.89 10.64 -6.25
C SER A 91 15.05 9.86 -7.26
N PHE A 92 14.78 8.58 -6.99
CA PHE A 92 13.90 7.74 -7.81
C PHE A 92 12.43 8.17 -7.73
N VAL A 93 12.02 8.81 -6.64
CA VAL A 93 10.66 9.36 -6.50
C VAL A 93 10.38 10.33 -7.64
N TYR A 94 11.35 11.21 -7.97
CA TYR A 94 11.17 12.25 -8.97
C TYR A 94 10.89 11.72 -10.38
N LEU A 95 11.32 10.49 -10.72
CA LEU A 95 11.16 9.91 -12.07
C LEU A 95 9.72 9.94 -12.57
N PHE A 96 8.75 9.72 -11.67
CA PHE A 96 7.33 9.62 -12.01
C PHE A 96 6.48 10.78 -11.47
N THR A 97 7.08 11.73 -10.77
CA THR A 97 6.34 12.89 -10.22
C THR A 97 5.90 13.90 -11.26
N LEU A 98 6.52 13.93 -12.45
CA LEU A 98 6.34 14.98 -13.45
C LEU A 98 6.62 16.41 -12.91
N GLY A 99 7.38 16.54 -11.82
CA GLY A 99 7.61 17.81 -11.13
C GLY A 99 6.40 18.36 -10.38
N LEU A 100 5.35 17.55 -10.19
CA LEU A 100 4.14 17.96 -9.48
C LEU A 100 4.38 18.04 -7.97
N PRO A 101 3.68 18.96 -7.26
CA PRO A 101 3.82 19.06 -5.82
C PRO A 101 3.16 17.87 -5.11
N LYS A 102 3.59 17.62 -3.88
CA LYS A 102 2.87 16.76 -2.95
C LYS A 102 1.51 17.42 -2.61
N PRO A 103 0.39 16.68 -2.54
CA PRO A 103 0.24 15.23 -2.68
C PRO A 103 -0.20 14.76 -4.08
N VAL A 104 -0.22 15.63 -5.10
CA VAL A 104 -0.71 15.35 -6.47
C VAL A 104 -0.09 14.06 -7.02
N TYR A 105 1.23 13.94 -6.92
CA TYR A 105 1.95 12.83 -7.56
C TYR A 105 1.66 11.46 -6.93
N TYR A 106 1.24 11.37 -5.67
CA TYR A 106 0.95 10.08 -5.03
C TYR A 106 -0.19 9.35 -5.76
N LEU A 107 -1.32 10.06 -5.90
CA LEU A 107 -2.53 9.53 -6.53
C LEU A 107 -2.29 9.27 -8.02
N PHE A 108 -1.55 10.17 -8.69
CA PHE A 108 -1.20 10.00 -10.10
C PHE A 108 -0.37 8.73 -10.35
N ILE A 109 0.67 8.50 -9.54
CA ILE A 109 1.54 7.33 -9.66
C ILE A 109 0.76 6.05 -9.33
N ALA A 110 -0.06 6.06 -8.27
CA ALA A 110 -0.86 4.90 -7.89
C ALA A 110 -1.83 4.49 -9.01
N CYS A 111 -2.59 5.44 -9.56
CA CYS A 111 -3.49 5.20 -10.68
C CYS A 111 -2.73 4.69 -11.92
N SER A 112 -1.59 5.29 -12.24
CA SER A 112 -0.81 4.96 -13.44
C SER A 112 -0.17 3.57 -13.37
N CYS A 113 0.39 3.20 -12.22
CA CYS A 113 0.99 1.88 -12.02
C CYS A 113 -0.08 0.78 -12.02
N PHE A 114 -1.23 1.04 -11.40
CA PHE A 114 -2.34 0.08 -11.40
C PHE A 114 -2.96 -0.08 -12.80
N TYR A 115 -3.11 1.03 -13.53
CA TYR A 115 -3.50 1.00 -14.95
C TYR A 115 -2.53 0.16 -15.79
N LEU A 116 -1.22 0.35 -15.63
CA LEU A 116 -0.20 -0.45 -16.31
C LEU A 116 -0.40 -1.95 -16.03
N LEU A 117 -0.65 -2.33 -14.78
CA LEU A 117 -0.94 -3.71 -14.41
C LEU A 117 -2.19 -4.25 -15.11
N CYS A 118 -3.29 -3.50 -15.12
CA CYS A 118 -4.51 -3.88 -15.84
C CYS A 118 -4.24 -4.14 -17.34
N ILE A 119 -3.48 -3.25 -17.99
CA ILE A 119 -3.08 -3.41 -19.40
C ILE A 119 -2.24 -4.67 -19.61
N VAL A 120 -1.29 -4.95 -18.71
CA VAL A 120 -0.41 -6.11 -18.81
C VAL A 120 -1.16 -7.43 -18.64
N ILE A 121 -2.17 -7.46 -17.78
CA ILE A 121 -3.05 -8.63 -17.58
C ILE A 121 -4.05 -8.78 -18.75
N GLY A 122 -4.20 -7.77 -19.61
CA GLY A 122 -5.01 -7.83 -20.83
C GLY A 122 -6.42 -7.27 -20.68
N ILE A 123 -6.65 -6.44 -19.66
CA ILE A 123 -7.93 -5.73 -19.46
C ILE A 123 -8.07 -4.64 -20.52
N ASN A 124 -9.31 -4.38 -20.97
CA ASN A 124 -9.61 -3.26 -21.86
C ASN A 124 -9.05 -1.94 -21.29
N PRO A 125 -8.34 -1.10 -22.08
CA PRO A 125 -7.80 0.17 -21.62
C PRO A 125 -8.82 1.10 -20.95
N TRP A 126 -10.05 1.19 -21.48
CA TRP A 126 -11.08 2.05 -20.91
C TRP A 126 -11.55 1.58 -19.53
N LEU A 127 -11.66 0.26 -19.33
CA LEU A 127 -12.00 -0.32 -18.02
C LEU A 127 -10.81 -0.27 -17.06
N SER A 128 -9.59 -0.30 -17.59
CA SER A 128 -8.36 -0.18 -16.79
C SER A 128 -8.26 1.19 -16.10
N ILE A 129 -8.87 2.24 -16.69
CA ILE A 129 -8.99 3.56 -16.04
C ILE A 129 -9.76 3.45 -14.72
N LEU A 130 -10.88 2.71 -14.71
CA LEU A 130 -11.68 2.51 -13.51
C LEU A 130 -10.87 1.78 -12.43
N GLY A 131 -10.03 0.82 -12.81
CA GLY A 131 -9.12 0.14 -11.87
C GLY A 131 -8.09 1.08 -11.26
N GLY A 132 -7.47 1.93 -12.07
CA GLY A 132 -6.53 2.95 -11.58
C GLY A 132 -7.19 3.88 -10.55
N ILE A 133 -8.39 4.38 -10.86
CA ILE A 133 -9.16 5.25 -9.95
C ILE A 133 -9.57 4.50 -8.68
N ALA A 134 -10.09 3.28 -8.80
CA ALA A 134 -10.53 2.48 -7.67
C ALA A 134 -9.39 2.17 -6.69
N TYR A 135 -8.18 1.91 -7.22
CA TYR A 135 -6.99 1.70 -6.39
C TYR A 135 -6.52 3.00 -5.73
N GLY A 136 -6.32 4.08 -6.51
CA GLY A 136 -5.72 5.31 -6.00
C GLY A 136 -6.65 6.18 -5.15
N TYR A 137 -7.98 6.09 -5.31
CA TYR A 137 -8.96 6.93 -4.60
C TYR A 137 -9.82 6.17 -3.58
N CYS A 138 -9.50 4.91 -3.28
CA CYS A 138 -10.06 4.28 -2.08
C CYS A 138 -9.65 5.09 -0.85
N SER A 139 -10.48 5.10 0.21
CA SER A 139 -10.29 6.03 1.33
C SER A 139 -8.92 5.90 2.00
N TYR A 140 -8.35 4.70 1.97
CA TYR A 140 -7.10 4.40 2.64
C TYR A 140 -5.96 5.29 2.12
N ASP A 141 -5.87 5.54 0.81
CA ASP A 141 -4.80 6.35 0.23
C ASP A 141 -4.88 7.83 0.68
N PRO A 142 -6.00 8.57 0.51
CA PRO A 142 -6.14 9.91 1.07
C PRO A 142 -5.93 9.99 2.59
N ILE A 143 -6.30 8.96 3.34
CA ILE A 143 -6.06 8.89 4.79
C ILE A 143 -4.55 8.83 5.08
N LEU A 144 -3.80 8.00 4.35
CA LEU A 144 -2.34 7.94 4.49
C LEU A 144 -1.67 9.26 4.10
N ILE A 145 -2.19 9.94 3.07
CA ILE A 145 -1.76 11.29 2.71
C ILE A 145 -2.03 12.25 3.87
N ALA A 146 -3.22 12.26 4.45
CA ALA A 146 -3.55 13.16 5.54
C ALA A 146 -2.64 12.97 6.77
N ALA A 147 -2.29 11.72 7.10
CA ALA A 147 -1.40 11.42 8.22
C ALA A 147 0.07 11.82 7.97
N GLY A 148 0.52 11.85 6.72
CA GLY A 148 1.93 12.05 6.36
C GLY A 148 2.73 10.77 6.16
N HIS A 149 2.05 9.64 5.91
CA HIS A 149 2.69 8.35 5.63
C HIS A 149 3.23 8.27 4.19
N ASP A 150 4.07 9.24 3.82
CA ASP A 150 4.55 9.49 2.44
C ASP A 150 5.26 8.29 1.83
N THR A 151 6.21 7.71 2.57
CA THR A 151 6.99 6.56 2.09
C THR A 151 6.09 5.35 1.90
N LYS A 152 5.09 5.17 2.78
CA LYS A 152 4.12 4.07 2.70
C LYS A 152 3.27 4.18 1.45
N ILE A 153 2.66 5.34 1.20
CA ILE A 153 1.80 5.52 0.03
C ILE A 153 2.60 5.42 -1.27
N LEU A 154 3.83 5.94 -1.33
CA LEU A 154 4.67 5.75 -2.51
C LEU A 154 5.04 4.28 -2.72
N SER A 155 5.41 3.56 -1.67
CA SER A 155 5.67 2.12 -1.78
C SER A 155 4.44 1.41 -2.36
N MET A 156 3.25 1.66 -1.81
CA MET A 156 2.00 1.10 -2.30
C MET A 156 1.77 1.45 -3.78
N ALA A 157 1.94 2.72 -4.16
CA ALA A 157 1.76 3.19 -5.53
C ALA A 157 2.64 2.45 -6.55
N TYR A 158 3.85 2.02 -6.17
CA TYR A 158 4.75 1.27 -7.05
C TYR A 158 4.50 -0.25 -7.08
N VAL A 159 3.79 -0.83 -6.10
CA VAL A 159 3.51 -2.28 -6.03
C VAL A 159 2.88 -2.80 -7.33
N PRO A 160 1.83 -2.17 -7.91
CA PRO A 160 1.26 -2.65 -9.16
C PRO A 160 2.25 -2.66 -10.33
N GLY A 161 3.17 -1.69 -10.38
CA GLY A 161 4.23 -1.63 -11.39
C GLY A 161 5.21 -2.80 -11.27
N VAL A 162 5.59 -3.17 -10.04
CA VAL A 162 6.42 -4.35 -9.77
C VAL A 162 5.72 -5.63 -10.24
N ILE A 163 4.45 -5.81 -9.85
CA ILE A 163 3.67 -7.00 -10.26
C ILE A 163 3.48 -7.04 -11.79
N ALA A 164 3.20 -5.91 -12.43
CA ALA A 164 3.08 -5.83 -13.89
C ALA A 164 4.37 -6.27 -14.58
N SER A 165 5.52 -5.85 -14.05
CA SER A 165 6.84 -6.22 -14.56
C SER A 165 7.09 -7.72 -14.48
N MET A 166 6.71 -8.34 -13.36
CA MET A 166 6.80 -9.80 -13.19
C MET A 166 5.92 -10.54 -14.21
N VAL A 167 4.66 -10.11 -14.37
CA VAL A 167 3.74 -10.72 -15.36
C VAL A 167 4.29 -10.59 -16.78
N LEU A 168 4.91 -9.46 -17.14
CA LEU A 168 5.56 -9.27 -18.44
C LEU A 168 6.70 -10.27 -18.69
N ILE A 169 7.54 -10.54 -17.68
CA ILE A 169 8.63 -11.53 -17.76
C ILE A 169 8.06 -12.92 -18.06
N PHE A 170 7.04 -13.34 -17.32
CA PHE A 170 6.33 -14.62 -17.54
C PHE A 170 5.47 -14.64 -18.82
N ASN A 171 5.26 -13.50 -19.46
CA ASN A 171 4.69 -13.39 -20.80
C ASN A 171 5.78 -13.29 -21.90
N ARG A 172 7.03 -13.69 -21.60
CA ARG A 172 8.22 -13.66 -22.48
C ARG A 172 8.68 -12.28 -22.93
N LYS A 173 8.13 -11.20 -22.38
CA LYS A 173 8.61 -9.84 -22.65
C LYS A 173 9.78 -9.51 -21.74
N TYR A 174 10.84 -10.33 -21.78
CA TYR A 174 11.95 -10.30 -20.82
C TYR A 174 12.62 -8.94 -20.70
N TRP A 175 12.90 -8.29 -21.82
CA TRP A 175 13.53 -6.97 -21.82
C TRP A 175 12.63 -5.91 -21.18
N LEU A 176 11.39 -5.80 -21.65
CA LEU A 176 10.45 -4.80 -21.12
C LEU A 176 10.13 -5.08 -19.65
N GLY A 177 9.78 -6.32 -19.30
CA GLY A 177 9.48 -6.70 -17.93
C GLY A 177 10.69 -6.58 -17.00
N GLY A 178 11.89 -6.95 -17.46
CA GLY A 178 13.11 -6.83 -16.69
C GLY A 178 13.51 -5.37 -16.43
N SER A 179 13.46 -4.51 -17.44
CA SER A 179 13.74 -3.08 -17.28
C SER A 179 12.74 -2.41 -16.34
N LEU A 180 11.44 -2.71 -16.50
CA LEU A 180 10.41 -2.16 -15.61
C LEU A 180 10.54 -2.70 -14.17
N LEU A 181 10.95 -3.96 -14.00
CA LEU A 181 11.18 -4.53 -12.67
C LEU A 181 12.31 -3.83 -11.93
N LEU A 182 13.41 -3.48 -12.62
CA LEU A 182 14.49 -2.69 -12.02
C LEU A 182 14.01 -1.28 -11.64
N ILE A 183 13.23 -0.63 -12.52
CA ILE A 183 12.73 0.73 -12.27
C ILE A 183 11.74 0.73 -11.10
N PHE A 184 10.65 -0.03 -11.19
CA PHE A 184 9.61 -0.04 -10.14
C PHE A 184 10.08 -0.73 -8.87
N GLY A 185 10.88 -1.80 -8.97
CA GLY A 185 11.49 -2.46 -7.82
C GLY A 185 12.46 -1.53 -7.09
N GLY A 186 13.31 -0.81 -7.83
CA GLY A 186 14.19 0.22 -7.27
C GLY A 186 13.42 1.36 -6.62
N CYS A 187 12.33 1.84 -7.24
CA CYS A 187 11.47 2.87 -6.66
C CYS A 187 10.78 2.39 -5.37
N LEU A 188 10.25 1.17 -5.36
CA LEU A 188 9.58 0.55 -4.21
C LEU A 188 10.54 0.37 -3.04
N ILE A 189 11.68 -0.28 -3.28
CA ILE A 189 12.70 -0.54 -2.24
C ILE A 189 13.32 0.78 -1.77
N GLY A 190 13.52 1.73 -2.68
CA GLY A 190 14.09 3.03 -2.38
C GLY A 190 13.24 3.91 -1.47
N GLN A 191 11.95 3.64 -1.33
CA GLN A 191 11.12 4.31 -0.30
C GLN A 191 11.50 3.91 1.13
N SER A 192 12.32 2.87 1.31
CA SER A 192 12.77 2.36 2.60
C SER A 192 11.62 2.01 3.56
N HIS A 193 10.45 1.64 3.02
CA HIS A 193 9.33 1.15 3.82
C HIS A 193 9.32 -0.38 3.84
N GLN A 194 10.16 -0.98 4.69
CA GLN A 194 10.48 -2.42 4.67
C GLN A 194 9.23 -3.30 4.85
N GLN A 195 8.25 -2.87 5.64
CA GLN A 195 7.03 -3.64 5.87
C GLN A 195 6.13 -3.76 4.63
N ILE A 196 6.02 -2.70 3.80
CA ILE A 196 5.28 -2.76 2.52
C ILE A 196 6.04 -3.60 1.50
N VAL A 197 7.37 -3.48 1.45
CA VAL A 197 8.22 -4.34 0.64
C VAL A 197 8.02 -5.82 1.03
N TYR A 198 7.97 -6.11 2.33
CA TYR A 198 7.72 -7.46 2.84
C TYR A 198 6.36 -8.02 2.40
N TYR A 199 5.28 -7.25 2.53
CA TYR A 199 3.96 -7.66 2.03
C TYR A 199 3.94 -7.82 0.51
N THR A 200 4.69 -7.00 -0.22
CA THR A 200 4.87 -7.14 -1.67
C THR A 200 5.59 -8.45 -2.01
N LEU A 201 6.58 -8.89 -1.22
CA LEU A 201 7.23 -10.18 -1.40
C LEU A 201 6.27 -11.35 -1.17
N ILE A 202 5.39 -11.25 -0.16
CA ILE A 202 4.33 -12.26 0.06
C ILE A 202 3.41 -12.34 -1.16
N MET A 203 2.94 -11.19 -1.66
CA MET A 203 2.12 -11.13 -2.88
C MET A 203 2.85 -11.72 -4.09
N ALA A 204 4.10 -11.30 -4.30
CA ALA A 204 4.96 -11.76 -5.37
C ALA A 204 5.18 -13.28 -5.32
N LEU A 205 5.36 -13.86 -4.13
CA LEU A 205 5.50 -15.29 -3.94
C LEU A 205 4.24 -16.04 -4.38
N CYS A 206 3.06 -15.61 -3.94
CA CYS A 206 1.79 -16.22 -4.36
C CYS A 206 1.60 -16.15 -5.88
N ILE A 207 1.93 -15.01 -6.49
CA ILE A 207 1.83 -14.79 -7.94
C ILE A 207 2.85 -15.65 -8.69
N ILE A 208 4.10 -15.72 -8.23
CA ILE A 208 5.15 -16.54 -8.83
C ILE A 208 4.74 -18.01 -8.77
N ILE A 209 4.24 -18.51 -7.63
CA ILE A 209 3.75 -19.89 -7.52
C ILE A 209 2.64 -20.15 -8.55
N PHE A 210 1.67 -19.24 -8.66
CA PHE A 210 0.61 -19.34 -9.66
C PHE A 210 1.18 -19.37 -11.10
N LEU A 211 2.08 -18.45 -11.44
CA LEU A 211 2.70 -18.37 -12.77
C LEU A 211 3.59 -19.59 -13.07
N ILE A 212 4.28 -20.13 -12.06
CA ILE A 212 5.05 -21.37 -12.15
C ILE A 212 4.12 -22.53 -12.51
N ILE A 213 3.03 -22.71 -11.75
CA ILE A 213 2.05 -23.78 -12.00
C ILE A 213 1.46 -23.66 -13.42
N LYS A 214 1.06 -22.45 -13.82
CA LYS A 214 0.53 -22.18 -15.15
C LYS A 214 1.52 -22.52 -16.27
N THR A 215 2.77 -22.08 -16.14
CA THR A 215 3.81 -22.31 -17.16
C THR A 215 4.25 -23.77 -17.20
N ALA A 216 4.33 -24.44 -16.05
CA ALA A 216 4.67 -25.85 -15.93
C ALA A 216 3.60 -26.75 -16.55
N LYS A 217 2.31 -26.42 -16.41
CA LYS A 217 1.21 -27.11 -17.13
C LYS A 217 1.36 -27.00 -18.65
N GLY A 218 1.90 -25.88 -19.14
CA GLY A 218 2.27 -25.69 -20.54
C GLY A 218 3.54 -26.43 -20.98
N LYS A 219 4.21 -27.15 -20.07
CA LYS A 219 5.44 -27.93 -20.29
C LYS A 219 6.65 -27.12 -20.83
N ASP A 220 6.65 -25.79 -20.71
CA ASP A 220 7.80 -24.96 -21.09
C ASP A 220 8.70 -24.66 -19.89
N PHE A 221 9.51 -25.65 -19.51
CA PHE A 221 10.44 -25.53 -18.40
C PHE A 221 11.59 -24.55 -18.67
N LYS A 222 12.02 -24.41 -19.94
CA LYS A 222 13.09 -23.47 -20.28
C LYS A 222 12.65 -22.03 -20.00
N HIS A 223 11.46 -21.66 -20.48
CA HIS A 223 10.89 -20.36 -20.20
C HIS A 223 10.67 -20.14 -18.69
N LEU A 224 10.20 -21.17 -17.99
CA LEU A 224 10.00 -21.12 -16.55
C LEU A 224 11.28 -20.77 -15.80
N PHE A 225 12.38 -21.50 -16.03
CA PHE A 225 13.66 -21.25 -15.37
C PHE A 225 14.22 -19.86 -15.70
N ILE A 226 14.12 -19.43 -16.96
CA ILE A 226 14.53 -18.07 -17.36
C ILE A 226 13.71 -17.02 -16.61
N SER A 227 12.39 -17.19 -16.54
CA SER A 227 11.49 -16.20 -15.92
C SER A 227 11.71 -16.08 -14.41
N VAL A 228 11.84 -17.21 -13.72
CA VAL A 228 12.12 -17.25 -12.28
C VAL A 228 13.51 -16.68 -11.99
N GLY A 229 14.53 -17.13 -12.73
CA GLY A 229 15.91 -16.66 -12.56
C GLY A 229 16.07 -15.17 -12.84
N LEU A 230 15.45 -14.67 -13.91
CA LEU A 230 15.46 -13.25 -14.26
C LEU A 230 14.73 -12.41 -13.20
N THR A 231 13.55 -12.84 -12.77
CA THR A 231 12.77 -12.13 -11.74
C THR A 231 13.55 -12.06 -10.41
N GLY A 232 14.08 -13.20 -9.94
CA GLY A 232 14.85 -13.27 -8.70
C GLY A 232 16.16 -12.49 -8.77
N GLY A 233 16.91 -12.61 -9.88
CA GLY A 233 18.16 -11.89 -10.09
C GLY A 233 17.96 -10.37 -10.13
N LEU A 234 16.95 -9.89 -10.85
CA LEU A 234 16.64 -8.47 -10.93
C LEU A 234 16.06 -7.91 -9.62
N ALA A 235 15.28 -8.70 -8.87
CA ALA A 235 14.83 -8.31 -7.53
C ALA A 235 16.01 -8.16 -6.55
N ALA A 236 16.99 -9.06 -6.63
CA ALA A 236 18.22 -8.95 -5.84
C ALA A 236 19.03 -7.72 -6.24
N ILE A 237 19.17 -7.42 -7.54
CA ILE A 237 19.82 -6.19 -8.02
C ILE A 237 19.08 -4.94 -7.51
N ALA A 238 17.74 -4.91 -7.60
CA ALA A 238 16.95 -3.80 -7.10
C ALA A 238 17.15 -3.57 -5.59
N LEU A 239 17.30 -4.63 -4.80
CA LEU A 239 17.66 -4.54 -3.38
C LEU A 239 19.06 -3.96 -3.18
N LEU A 240 20.03 -4.40 -3.99
CA LEU A 240 21.41 -3.91 -3.93
C LEU A 240 21.53 -2.40 -4.23
N LEU A 241 20.63 -1.85 -5.07
CA LEU A 241 20.57 -0.40 -5.32
C LEU A 241 20.27 0.42 -4.06
N SER A 242 19.65 -0.18 -3.05
CA SER A 242 19.33 0.47 -1.76
C SER A 242 20.08 -0.16 -0.58
N ALA A 243 21.14 -0.93 -0.85
CA ALA A 243 21.88 -1.68 0.16
C ALA A 243 22.39 -0.79 1.30
N GLU A 244 22.91 0.41 1.01
CA GLU A 244 23.43 1.33 2.03
C GLU A 244 22.41 1.61 3.15
N GLY A 245 21.17 1.99 2.78
CA GLY A 245 20.12 2.27 3.75
C GLY A 245 19.63 1.02 4.48
N TYR A 246 19.53 -0.12 3.78
CA TYR A 246 19.07 -1.37 4.37
C TYR A 246 20.10 -1.98 5.34
N PHE A 247 21.40 -1.95 5.01
CA PHE A 247 22.45 -2.43 5.90
C PHE A 247 22.56 -1.54 7.15
N ALA A 248 22.53 -0.22 7.00
CA ALA A 248 22.50 0.69 8.15
C ALA A 248 21.28 0.45 9.04
N THR A 249 20.11 0.20 8.44
CA THR A 249 18.90 -0.17 9.18
C THR A 249 19.05 -1.51 9.89
N TYR A 250 19.63 -2.51 9.21
CA TYR A 250 19.84 -3.84 9.78
C TYR A 250 20.80 -3.81 10.98
N GLU A 251 21.91 -3.08 10.87
CA GLU A 251 22.85 -2.86 11.97
C GLU A 251 22.15 -2.17 13.14
N TYR A 252 21.49 -1.04 12.88
CA TYR A 252 20.79 -0.28 13.93
C TYR A 252 19.63 -1.06 14.56
N SER A 253 18.98 -1.96 13.80
CA SER A 253 17.84 -2.73 14.30
C SER A 253 18.20 -3.59 15.51
N LYS A 254 19.45 -4.05 15.61
CA LYS A 254 19.97 -4.87 16.71
C LYS A 254 20.08 -4.08 18.01
N GLU A 255 20.37 -2.78 17.91
CA GLU A 255 20.54 -1.85 19.04
C GLU A 255 19.23 -1.11 19.38
N SER A 256 18.10 -1.57 18.85
CA SER A 256 16.79 -0.96 19.04
C SER A 256 15.83 -1.96 19.69
N MET A 257 14.63 -1.53 20.06
CA MET A 257 13.57 -2.44 20.52
C MET A 257 13.27 -3.61 19.55
N ARG A 258 13.66 -3.48 18.27
CA ARG A 258 13.53 -4.56 17.29
C ARG A 258 14.56 -5.66 17.47
N GLY A 259 15.68 -5.41 18.14
CA GLY A 259 16.72 -6.38 18.49
C GLY A 259 16.34 -7.29 19.67
N GLY A 260 15.24 -6.96 20.36
CA GLY A 260 14.89 -7.49 21.67
C GLY A 260 15.15 -6.47 22.77
N SER A 261 14.59 -6.70 23.95
CA SER A 261 14.82 -5.86 25.13
C SER A 261 15.76 -6.55 26.11
N GLU A 262 16.87 -5.90 26.45
CA GLU A 262 17.79 -6.31 27.53
C GLU A 262 17.20 -6.07 28.92
N LEU A 263 16.18 -5.21 29.02
CA LEU A 263 15.51 -4.91 30.28
C LEU A 263 14.57 -6.07 30.64
N THR A 264 15.01 -6.89 31.60
CA THR A 264 14.15 -7.82 32.33
C THR A 264 13.21 -7.03 33.24
N SER A 265 12.07 -6.57 32.71
CA SER A 265 10.93 -6.25 33.57
C SER A 265 10.60 -7.49 34.40
N ASN A 266 10.49 -7.36 35.72
CA ASN A 266 10.08 -8.42 36.65
C ASN A 266 8.61 -8.88 36.44
N ASP A 267 8.02 -8.57 35.27
CA ASP A 267 6.64 -8.88 34.95
C ASP A 267 6.44 -10.33 34.53
N THR A 268 5.32 -10.86 34.99
CA THR A 268 4.93 -12.27 35.08
C THR A 268 4.62 -12.94 33.73
N ASN A 269 4.70 -12.21 32.61
CA ASN A 269 4.30 -12.68 31.28
C ASN A 269 5.51 -13.01 30.38
N LYS A 270 6.18 -14.13 30.66
CA LYS A 270 7.23 -14.68 29.77
C LYS A 270 6.72 -14.97 28.35
N GLU A 271 5.42 -15.20 28.16
CA GLU A 271 4.80 -15.51 26.87
C GLU A 271 4.74 -14.32 25.90
N ASN A 272 4.77 -13.08 26.41
CA ASN A 272 4.70 -11.85 25.60
C ASN A 272 6.05 -11.43 24.99
N LYS A 273 7.17 -12.01 25.46
CA LYS A 273 8.51 -11.70 24.99
C LYS A 273 8.88 -12.58 23.79
N THR A 274 9.46 -11.95 22.79
CA THR A 274 9.91 -12.64 21.57
C THR A 274 11.43 -12.61 21.49
N VAL A 275 12.07 -13.75 21.23
CA VAL A 275 13.54 -13.82 21.15
C VAL A 275 14.00 -13.02 19.93
N GLY A 276 14.78 -11.97 20.18
CA GLY A 276 15.34 -11.15 19.12
C GLY A 276 14.30 -10.43 18.27
N GLY A 277 13.22 -9.92 18.86
CA GLY A 277 12.12 -9.23 18.16
C GLY A 277 11.35 -8.28 19.07
N LEU A 278 10.30 -7.65 18.54
CA LEU A 278 9.41 -6.78 19.33
C LEU A 278 8.57 -7.62 20.32
N ASP A 279 8.15 -6.99 21.42
CA ASP A 279 7.13 -7.56 22.31
C ASP A 279 5.79 -7.68 21.59
N LYS A 280 5.05 -8.77 21.85
CA LYS A 280 3.80 -9.08 21.14
C LYS A 280 2.72 -8.01 21.37
N ASP A 281 2.57 -7.53 22.59
CA ASP A 281 1.58 -6.47 22.91
C ASP A 281 1.81 -5.21 22.06
N TYR A 282 3.07 -4.80 21.91
CA TYR A 282 3.44 -3.67 21.08
C TYR A 282 3.25 -3.97 19.59
N ALA A 283 3.75 -5.12 19.12
CA ALA A 283 3.67 -5.50 17.72
C ALA A 283 2.23 -5.57 17.23
N PHE A 284 1.33 -6.14 18.04
CA PHE A 284 -0.08 -6.38 17.74
C PHE A 284 -1.03 -5.29 18.24
N SER A 285 -0.52 -4.15 18.71
CA SER A 285 -1.34 -3.03 19.22
C SER A 285 -2.37 -2.54 18.19
N TRP A 286 -2.00 -2.43 16.91
CA TRP A 286 -2.90 -2.05 15.80
C TRP A 286 -3.40 -3.26 15.02
N SER A 287 -3.98 -4.22 15.74
CA SER A 287 -4.69 -5.36 15.14
C SER A 287 -6.07 -4.94 14.65
N TYR A 288 -6.43 -5.34 13.45
CA TYR A 288 -7.72 -5.01 12.84
C TYR A 288 -8.83 -5.89 13.40
N GLY A 289 -9.96 -5.31 13.82
CA GLY A 289 -11.12 -6.07 14.26
C GLY A 289 -11.70 -6.92 13.12
N LYS A 290 -12.15 -8.14 13.42
CA LYS A 290 -12.75 -9.01 12.39
C LYS A 290 -13.99 -8.39 11.76
N ALA A 291 -14.81 -7.75 12.59
CA ALA A 291 -16.01 -7.06 12.15
C ALA A 291 -15.69 -5.73 11.44
N GLU A 292 -14.53 -5.11 11.72
CA GLU A 292 -14.07 -3.90 11.02
C GLU A 292 -13.88 -4.12 9.51
N SER A 293 -13.79 -5.38 9.04
CA SER A 293 -13.84 -5.70 7.60
C SER A 293 -15.10 -5.18 6.90
N LEU A 294 -16.18 -4.89 7.64
CA LEU A 294 -17.38 -4.26 7.08
C LEU A 294 -17.09 -2.83 6.55
N THR A 295 -16.04 -2.16 7.04
CA THR A 295 -15.69 -0.81 6.55
C THR A 295 -15.25 -0.81 5.09
N PHE A 296 -14.84 -1.97 4.53
CA PHE A 296 -14.55 -2.08 3.10
C PHE A 296 -15.76 -1.69 2.25
N LEU A 297 -16.97 -2.00 2.74
CA LEU A 297 -18.25 -1.75 2.08
C LEU A 297 -18.99 -0.52 2.63
N VAL A 298 -18.91 -0.28 3.95
CA VAL A 298 -19.65 0.80 4.63
C VAL A 298 -18.66 1.65 5.42
N PRO A 299 -18.25 2.83 4.93
CA PRO A 299 -17.09 3.54 5.46
C PRO A 299 -17.23 3.87 6.96
N ASN A 300 -18.40 4.30 7.42
CA ASN A 300 -18.61 4.68 8.83
C ASN A 300 -19.18 3.56 9.70
N ALA A 301 -19.07 2.29 9.29
CA ALA A 301 -19.57 1.16 10.08
C ALA A 301 -18.98 1.12 11.50
N PHE A 302 -17.76 1.63 11.69
CA PHE A 302 -17.08 1.74 13.00
C PHE A 302 -16.81 3.20 13.39
N GLY A 303 -17.64 4.14 12.92
CA GLY A 303 -17.61 5.55 13.35
C GLY A 303 -16.59 6.45 12.66
N GLY A 304 -15.81 5.94 11.71
CA GLY A 304 -14.89 6.75 10.89
C GLY A 304 -13.52 6.94 11.55
N GLY A 305 -12.94 8.15 11.44
CA GLY A 305 -11.68 8.49 12.10
C GLY A 305 -11.87 8.87 13.57
N SER A 306 -10.89 8.60 14.43
CA SER A 306 -10.96 8.89 15.86
C SER A 306 -11.17 10.38 16.17
N SER A 307 -10.63 11.28 15.35
CA SER A 307 -10.81 12.72 15.47
C SER A 307 -12.02 13.27 14.69
N THR A 308 -12.89 12.40 14.17
CA THR A 308 -14.11 12.83 13.49
C THR A 308 -15.08 13.41 14.53
N SER A 309 -15.63 14.59 14.25
CA SER A 309 -16.66 15.18 15.12
C SER A 309 -17.87 14.26 15.22
N LEU A 310 -18.34 14.03 16.44
CA LEU A 310 -19.56 13.26 16.73
C LEU A 310 -20.84 14.01 16.36
N GLY A 311 -20.75 15.31 16.06
CA GLY A 311 -21.88 16.18 15.75
C GLY A 311 -22.66 16.62 16.98
N ASP A 312 -23.17 17.86 16.97
CA ASP A 312 -23.78 18.50 18.14
C ASP A 312 -25.04 17.77 18.66
N GLU A 313 -25.71 16.99 17.80
CA GLU A 313 -26.89 16.17 18.15
C GLU A 313 -26.54 14.75 18.62
N SER A 314 -25.27 14.48 18.94
CA SER A 314 -24.85 13.15 19.36
C SER A 314 -25.49 12.74 20.68
N LYS A 315 -26.03 11.51 20.74
CA LYS A 315 -26.53 10.88 21.98
C LYS A 315 -25.45 10.79 23.08
N VAL A 316 -24.17 10.90 22.73
CA VAL A 316 -23.08 10.95 23.70
C VAL A 316 -23.23 12.18 24.62
N VAL A 317 -23.66 13.33 24.08
CA VAL A 317 -23.90 14.54 24.87
C VAL A 317 -25.01 14.30 25.89
N GLU A 318 -26.13 13.71 25.43
CA GLU A 318 -27.27 13.38 26.28
C GLU A 318 -26.87 12.41 27.41
N VAL A 319 -26.14 11.34 27.09
CA VAL A 319 -25.67 10.36 28.08
C VAL A 319 -24.72 11.01 29.10
N LEU A 320 -23.79 11.86 28.66
CA LEU A 320 -22.84 12.53 29.56
C LEU A 320 -23.54 13.53 30.49
N GLN A 321 -24.55 14.25 30.00
CA GLN A 321 -25.36 15.18 30.81
C GLN A 321 -26.26 14.46 31.81
N GLN A 322 -26.76 13.27 31.46
CA GLN A 322 -27.62 12.46 32.33
C GLN A 322 -26.82 11.61 33.34
N THR A 323 -25.50 11.48 33.19
CA THR A 323 -24.66 10.68 34.09
C THR A 323 -24.49 11.38 35.44
N PRO A 324 -24.94 10.77 36.56
CA PRO A 324 -24.78 11.37 37.88
C PRO A 324 -23.30 11.59 38.21
N ASN A 325 -22.98 12.73 38.85
CA ASN A 325 -21.64 13.14 39.27
C ASN A 325 -20.67 13.61 38.17
N ILE A 326 -21.15 13.92 36.95
CA ILE A 326 -20.34 14.60 35.93
C ILE A 326 -20.81 16.08 35.82
N PRO A 327 -19.98 17.06 36.23
CA PRO A 327 -20.29 18.47 36.00
C PRO A 327 -20.42 18.79 34.50
N GLU A 328 -21.29 19.73 34.14
CA GLU A 328 -21.58 20.08 32.74
C GLU A 328 -20.33 20.48 31.93
N GLN A 329 -19.41 21.24 32.54
CA GLN A 329 -18.12 21.59 31.92
C GLN A 329 -17.25 20.35 31.65
N MET A 330 -17.26 19.36 32.55
CA MET A 330 -16.53 18.12 32.38
C MET A 330 -17.20 17.23 31.32
N ALA A 331 -18.53 17.21 31.24
CA ALA A 331 -19.25 16.52 30.17
C ALA A 331 -18.87 17.08 28.79
N GLN A 332 -18.75 18.40 28.67
CA GLN A 332 -18.32 19.03 27.41
C GLN A 332 -16.87 18.70 27.05
N GLN A 333 -15.96 18.67 28.03
CA GLN A 333 -14.56 18.24 27.80
C GLN A 333 -14.48 16.76 27.38
N LEU A 334 -15.23 15.87 28.04
CA LEU A 334 -15.31 14.45 27.69
C LEU A 334 -15.88 14.24 26.29
N TYR A 335 -16.90 15.01 25.91
CA TYR A 335 -17.46 14.98 24.56
C TYR A 335 -16.42 15.38 23.50
N GLN A 336 -15.65 16.46 23.74
CA GLN A 336 -14.59 16.89 22.82
C GLN A 336 -13.43 15.89 22.73
N ALA A 337 -13.20 15.11 23.79
CA ALA A 337 -12.19 14.05 23.82
C ALA A 337 -12.71 12.69 23.31
N ALA A 338 -14.01 12.55 23.09
CA ALA A 338 -14.62 11.29 22.68
C ALA A 338 -14.24 10.94 21.25
N SER A 339 -13.76 9.71 21.04
CA SER A 339 -13.46 9.18 19.71
C SER A 339 -14.74 8.75 19.01
N ALA A 340 -14.94 9.20 17.77
CA ALA A 340 -16.01 8.66 16.93
C ALA A 340 -15.77 7.20 16.54
N TYR A 341 -14.49 6.83 16.40
CA TYR A 341 -14.10 5.47 16.13
C TYR A 341 -14.26 4.57 17.37
N TRP A 342 -14.89 3.40 17.18
CA TRP A 342 -15.21 2.44 18.24
C TRP A 342 -14.76 0.99 17.95
N GLY A 343 -13.88 0.79 16.96
CA GLY A 343 -13.30 -0.52 16.65
C GLY A 343 -12.20 -0.96 17.63
N GLU A 344 -11.48 -2.03 17.31
CA GLU A 344 -10.55 -2.71 18.23
C GLU A 344 -9.12 -2.14 18.21
N GLN A 345 -8.78 -1.36 17.18
CA GLN A 345 -7.54 -0.58 17.12
C GLN A 345 -7.52 0.53 18.19
N PRO A 346 -6.34 1.06 18.61
CA PRO A 346 -6.27 2.15 19.58
C PRO A 346 -6.84 3.47 19.07
N SER A 347 -6.66 3.72 17.77
CA SER A 347 -7.16 4.89 17.05
C SER A 347 -7.04 4.65 15.56
N THR A 348 -7.78 5.43 14.75
CA THR A 348 -7.61 5.44 13.30
C THR A 348 -7.79 6.85 12.72
N SER A 349 -7.06 7.17 11.66
CA SER A 349 -7.26 8.41 10.89
C SER A 349 -8.49 8.33 9.96
N GLY A 350 -9.06 7.14 9.79
CA GLY A 350 -10.28 6.92 9.02
C GLY A 350 -10.48 5.45 8.64
N PRO A 351 -11.61 5.13 8.00
CA PRO A 351 -11.92 3.76 7.65
C PRO A 351 -11.11 3.27 6.44
N VAL A 352 -10.84 1.98 6.41
CA VAL A 352 -10.36 1.30 5.20
C VAL A 352 -11.60 0.98 4.36
N TYR A 353 -11.91 1.82 3.38
CA TYR A 353 -13.08 1.71 2.49
C TYR A 353 -12.64 1.63 1.03
N PHE A 354 -13.04 0.56 0.35
CA PHE A 354 -12.63 0.27 -1.03
C PHE A 354 -13.67 0.69 -2.09
N GLY A 355 -14.87 1.08 -1.66
CA GLY A 355 -15.99 1.37 -2.56
C GLY A 355 -16.99 0.22 -2.61
N ALA A 356 -18.26 0.51 -2.32
CA ALA A 356 -19.28 -0.52 -2.23
C ALA A 356 -19.48 -1.30 -3.54
N ILE A 357 -19.44 -0.57 -4.67
CA ILE A 357 -19.53 -1.15 -6.02
C ILE A 357 -18.32 -2.04 -6.31
N ILE A 358 -17.11 -1.62 -5.90
CA ILE A 358 -15.89 -2.40 -6.12
C ILE A 358 -15.91 -3.69 -5.30
N CYS A 359 -16.35 -3.62 -4.04
CA CYS A 359 -16.55 -4.82 -3.21
C CYS A 359 -17.59 -5.77 -3.80
N LEU A 360 -18.71 -5.25 -4.34
CA LEU A 360 -19.70 -6.07 -5.03
C LEU A 360 -19.10 -6.77 -6.26
N LEU A 361 -18.39 -6.02 -7.12
CA LEU A 361 -17.71 -6.57 -8.30
C LEU A 361 -16.65 -7.61 -7.92
N PHE A 362 -15.94 -7.41 -6.81
CA PHE A 362 -14.98 -8.36 -6.28
C PHE A 362 -15.64 -9.68 -5.87
N VAL A 363 -16.74 -9.62 -5.10
CA VAL A 363 -17.48 -10.82 -4.67
C VAL A 363 -18.05 -11.56 -5.87
N LEU A 364 -18.67 -10.84 -6.81
CA LEU A 364 -19.15 -11.43 -8.06
C LEU A 364 -17.99 -12.00 -8.89
N GLY A 365 -16.84 -11.34 -8.91
CA GLY A 365 -15.63 -11.83 -9.57
C GLY A 365 -15.11 -13.14 -8.97
N ILE A 366 -15.15 -13.32 -7.65
CA ILE A 366 -14.79 -14.61 -7.03
C ILE A 366 -15.70 -15.73 -7.53
N ILE A 367 -17.02 -15.47 -7.55
CA ILE A 367 -18.04 -16.48 -7.82
C ILE A 367 -18.14 -16.80 -9.31
N LEU A 368 -18.17 -15.76 -10.16
CA LEU A 368 -18.57 -15.85 -11.56
C LEU A 368 -17.43 -15.66 -12.56
N SER A 369 -16.29 -15.07 -12.17
CA SER A 369 -15.20 -14.85 -13.13
C SER A 369 -14.60 -16.15 -13.64
N GLU A 370 -14.30 -16.22 -14.93
CA GLU A 370 -13.60 -17.35 -15.54
C GLU A 370 -12.08 -17.18 -15.51
N SER A 371 -11.59 -15.97 -15.22
CA SER A 371 -10.17 -15.66 -15.15
C SER A 371 -9.42 -16.54 -14.16
N GLU A 372 -8.32 -17.15 -14.62
CA GLU A 372 -7.38 -17.86 -13.76
C GLU A 372 -6.77 -16.93 -12.69
N HIS A 373 -6.75 -15.60 -12.93
CA HIS A 373 -6.20 -14.64 -11.99
C HIS A 373 -7.01 -14.56 -10.68
N LYS A 374 -8.29 -14.98 -10.68
CA LYS A 374 -9.13 -14.94 -9.47
C LYS A 374 -8.55 -15.75 -8.31
N TRP A 375 -7.84 -16.84 -8.61
CA TRP A 375 -7.35 -17.76 -7.58
C TRP A 375 -6.22 -17.14 -6.77
N TRP A 376 -5.19 -16.59 -7.41
CA TRP A 376 -4.10 -15.96 -6.66
C TRP A 376 -4.55 -14.66 -6.00
N LEU A 377 -5.48 -13.91 -6.62
CA LEU A 377 -6.09 -12.71 -6.03
C LEU A 377 -6.88 -13.04 -4.75
N LEU A 378 -7.67 -14.11 -4.79
CA LEU A 378 -8.37 -14.62 -3.61
C LEU A 378 -7.37 -15.08 -2.54
N THR A 379 -6.33 -15.82 -2.91
CA THR A 379 -5.30 -16.28 -1.97
C THR A 379 -4.63 -15.12 -1.25
N ILE A 380 -4.16 -14.09 -1.97
CA ILE A 380 -3.50 -12.94 -1.33
C ILE A 380 -4.49 -12.12 -0.51
N THR A 381 -5.76 -12.02 -0.92
CA THR A 381 -6.80 -11.34 -0.15
C THR A 381 -7.01 -12.02 1.20
N VAL A 382 -7.15 -13.36 1.20
CA VAL A 382 -7.29 -14.14 2.43
C VAL A 382 -6.06 -13.98 3.32
N ILE A 383 -4.85 -14.10 2.77
CA ILE A 383 -3.61 -13.88 3.53
C ILE A 383 -3.58 -12.47 4.15
N GLY A 384 -3.86 -11.44 3.36
CA GLY A 384 -3.89 -10.05 3.85
C GLY A 384 -4.87 -9.86 5.00
N LEU A 385 -6.08 -10.42 4.92
CA LEU A 385 -7.06 -10.34 6.01
C LEU A 385 -6.61 -11.10 7.26
N LEU A 386 -6.12 -12.33 7.11
CA LEU A 386 -5.67 -13.15 8.23
C LEU A 386 -4.51 -12.49 8.99
N LEU A 387 -3.57 -11.88 8.27
CA LEU A 387 -2.47 -11.10 8.86
C LEU A 387 -3.01 -9.83 9.53
N SER A 388 -4.00 -9.17 8.95
CA SER A 388 -4.53 -7.90 9.47
C SER A 388 -5.18 -8.04 10.85
N TYR A 389 -5.78 -9.21 11.10
CA TYR A 389 -6.47 -9.48 12.35
C TYR A 389 -5.55 -9.56 13.57
N GLY A 390 -4.25 -9.80 13.39
CA GLY A 390 -3.27 -9.75 14.48
C GLY A 390 -3.71 -10.53 15.73
N LYS A 391 -3.81 -9.85 16.89
CA LYS A 391 -4.26 -10.43 18.17
C LYS A 391 -5.67 -11.05 18.11
N ASN A 392 -6.52 -10.56 17.21
CA ASN A 392 -7.88 -11.09 17.03
C ASN A 392 -7.88 -12.47 16.35
N LEU A 393 -6.73 -12.88 15.83
CA LEU A 393 -6.42 -14.23 15.36
C LEU A 393 -5.02 -14.62 15.85
N GLU A 394 -4.82 -14.54 17.17
CA GLU A 394 -3.51 -14.73 17.83
C GLU A 394 -2.83 -16.06 17.48
N GLY A 395 -3.56 -17.18 17.44
CA GLY A 395 -2.94 -18.49 17.20
C GLY A 395 -2.14 -18.55 15.89
N LEU A 396 -2.69 -18.02 14.80
CA LEU A 396 -1.99 -17.93 13.52
C LEU A 396 -0.92 -16.83 13.55
N ASN A 397 -1.28 -15.64 14.03
CA ASN A 397 -0.41 -14.47 13.94
C ASN A 397 0.81 -14.56 14.85
N TYR A 398 0.68 -15.11 16.05
CA TYR A 398 1.80 -15.35 16.97
C TYR A 398 2.71 -16.45 16.43
N PHE A 399 2.15 -17.52 15.85
CA PHE A 399 2.96 -18.54 15.16
C PHE A 399 3.80 -17.91 14.04
N LEU A 400 3.19 -17.09 13.18
CA LEU A 400 3.91 -16.39 12.12
C LEU A 400 4.92 -15.40 12.68
N PHE A 401 4.58 -14.67 13.74
CA PHE A 401 5.49 -13.74 14.40
C PHE A 401 6.76 -14.44 14.90
N ASP A 402 6.60 -15.60 15.53
CA ASP A 402 7.70 -16.32 16.15
C ASP A 402 8.57 -17.09 15.13
N HIS A 403 8.02 -17.51 13.98
CA HIS A 403 8.71 -18.40 13.04
C HIS A 403 8.99 -17.81 11.66
N LEU A 404 8.22 -16.81 11.22
CA LEU A 404 8.38 -16.25 9.87
C LEU A 404 9.58 -15.28 9.87
N PRO A 405 10.56 -15.46 8.97
CA PRO A 405 11.78 -14.65 8.99
C PRO A 405 11.50 -13.15 8.91
N PHE A 406 12.18 -12.38 9.77
CA PHE A 406 12.06 -10.93 9.94
C PHE A 406 10.67 -10.41 10.36
N TYR A 407 9.64 -11.25 10.43
CA TYR A 407 8.28 -10.79 10.69
C TYR A 407 8.13 -10.21 12.11
N ASN A 408 8.90 -10.73 13.08
CA ASN A 408 8.98 -10.22 14.45
C ASN A 408 9.55 -8.79 14.61
N LYS A 409 10.00 -8.16 13.51
CA LYS A 409 10.51 -6.77 13.49
C LYS A 409 9.42 -5.76 13.13
N PHE A 410 8.27 -6.23 12.66
CA PHE A 410 7.16 -5.40 12.22
C PHE A 410 6.13 -5.20 13.32
N ARG A 411 5.43 -4.07 13.24
CA ARG A 411 4.29 -3.73 14.09
C ARG A 411 3.10 -3.38 13.21
N THR A 412 1.93 -3.21 13.79
CA THR A 412 0.73 -2.77 13.05
C THR A 412 0.26 -3.80 12.01
N PRO A 413 -0.33 -4.93 12.46
CA PRO A 413 -0.86 -5.97 11.60
C PRO A 413 -1.83 -5.44 10.53
N SER A 414 -2.66 -4.44 10.86
CA SER A 414 -3.60 -3.81 9.93
C SER A 414 -2.95 -3.24 8.66
N MET A 415 -1.64 -3.00 8.67
CA MET A 415 -0.90 -2.59 7.47
C MET A 415 -0.93 -3.65 6.36
N SER A 416 -1.13 -4.93 6.67
CA SER A 416 -1.28 -5.98 5.66
C SER A 416 -2.53 -5.82 4.77
N LEU A 417 -3.49 -4.96 5.14
CA LEU A 417 -4.65 -4.60 4.32
C LEU A 417 -4.27 -3.94 2.98
N VAL A 418 -3.03 -3.48 2.80
CA VAL A 418 -2.54 -3.04 1.48
C VAL A 418 -2.62 -4.15 0.43
N ILE A 419 -2.48 -5.41 0.86
CA ILE A 419 -2.64 -6.58 -0.02
C ILE A 419 -4.09 -6.68 -0.49
N VAL A 420 -5.05 -6.47 0.42
CA VAL A 420 -6.49 -6.51 0.14
C VAL A 420 -6.88 -5.33 -0.75
N GLN A 421 -6.42 -4.12 -0.44
CA GLN A 421 -6.62 -2.91 -1.24
C GLN A 421 -6.12 -3.09 -2.68
N PHE A 422 -5.04 -3.85 -2.88
CA PHE A 422 -4.56 -4.17 -4.23
C PHE A 422 -5.46 -5.20 -4.93
N ALA A 423 -5.80 -6.30 -4.24
CA ALA A 423 -6.45 -7.44 -4.85
C ALA A 423 -7.93 -7.17 -5.21
N VAL A 424 -8.64 -6.47 -4.33
CA VAL A 424 -10.08 -6.18 -4.45
C VAL A 424 -10.44 -5.44 -5.75
N PRO A 425 -9.88 -4.25 -6.04
CA PRO A 425 -10.16 -3.55 -7.28
C PRO A 425 -9.67 -4.30 -8.51
N LEU A 426 -8.57 -5.07 -8.42
CA LEU A 426 -8.03 -5.78 -9.57
C LEU A 426 -8.98 -6.89 -10.04
N LEU A 427 -9.45 -7.73 -9.12
CA LEU A 427 -10.42 -8.77 -9.48
C LEU A 427 -11.77 -8.16 -9.88
N GLY A 428 -12.21 -7.08 -9.22
CA GLY A 428 -13.44 -6.38 -9.60
C GLY A 428 -13.42 -5.88 -11.05
N VAL A 429 -12.30 -5.32 -11.50
CA VAL A 429 -12.14 -4.82 -12.88
C VAL A 429 -11.92 -5.95 -13.89
N ILE A 430 -11.22 -7.03 -13.51
CA ILE A 430 -11.13 -8.25 -14.34
C ILE A 430 -12.53 -8.77 -14.65
N PHE A 431 -13.37 -8.93 -13.62
CA PHE A 431 -14.73 -9.40 -13.78
C PHE A 431 -15.60 -8.43 -14.60
N LEU A 432 -15.50 -7.13 -14.33
CA LEU A 432 -16.21 -6.11 -15.13
C LEU A 432 -15.83 -6.19 -16.61
N ASN A 433 -14.56 -6.44 -16.93
CA ASN A 433 -14.09 -6.63 -18.29
C ASN A 433 -14.67 -7.89 -18.95
N GLU A 434 -14.76 -9.00 -18.22
CA GLU A 434 -15.43 -10.21 -18.72
C GLU A 434 -16.92 -9.96 -18.99
N LEU A 435 -17.63 -9.28 -18.09
CA LEU A 435 -19.04 -8.93 -18.27
C LEU A 435 -19.28 -8.11 -19.54
N VAL A 436 -18.50 -7.06 -19.76
CA VAL A 436 -18.63 -6.21 -20.97
C VAL A 436 -18.37 -7.03 -22.23
N GLN A 437 -17.38 -7.92 -22.22
CA GLN A 437 -17.07 -8.79 -23.36
C GLN A 437 -18.18 -9.80 -23.67
N ILE A 438 -18.88 -10.32 -22.65
CA ILE A 438 -20.03 -11.23 -22.83
C ILE A 438 -21.19 -10.46 -23.48
N THR A 439 -21.56 -9.31 -22.93
CA THR A 439 -22.67 -8.49 -23.45
C THR A 439 -22.42 -8.03 -24.89
N ASP A 440 -21.18 -7.67 -25.23
CA ASP A 440 -20.83 -7.30 -26.61
C ASP A 440 -20.99 -8.47 -27.59
N LYS A 441 -20.62 -9.70 -27.19
CA LYS A 441 -20.81 -10.89 -28.03
C LYS A 441 -22.29 -11.18 -28.30
N GLU A 442 -23.14 -11.11 -27.29
CA GLU A 442 -24.59 -11.30 -27.44
C GLU A 442 -25.21 -10.23 -28.35
N LYS A 443 -24.77 -8.98 -28.19
CA LYS A 443 -25.20 -7.86 -29.03
C LYS A 443 -24.75 -8.00 -30.48
N LEU A 444 -23.53 -8.48 -30.72
CA LEU A 444 -23.04 -8.77 -32.08
C LEU A 444 -23.80 -9.95 -32.71
N ALA A 445 -24.12 -10.98 -31.93
CA ALA A 445 -24.90 -12.12 -32.38
C ALA A 445 -26.33 -11.71 -32.80
N SER A 446 -26.99 -10.82 -32.05
CA SER A 446 -28.34 -10.34 -32.39
C SER A 446 -28.36 -9.48 -33.66
N ILE A 447 -27.37 -8.61 -33.88
CA ILE A 447 -27.23 -7.83 -35.13
C ILE A 447 -26.97 -8.74 -36.34
N GLY A 448 -26.14 -9.78 -36.17
CA GLY A 448 -25.87 -10.76 -37.22
C GLY A 448 -27.11 -11.55 -37.63
N ASN A 449 -27.96 -11.91 -36.67
CA ASN A 449 -29.20 -12.63 -36.93
C ASN A 449 -30.27 -11.73 -37.61
N GLN A 450 -30.38 -10.45 -37.24
CA GLN A 450 -31.28 -9.50 -37.93
C GLN A 450 -30.90 -9.25 -39.40
N LYS A 451 -29.60 -9.26 -39.73
CA LYS A 451 -29.17 -9.15 -41.14
C LYS A 451 -29.46 -10.39 -41.98
N ARG A 452 -29.55 -11.57 -41.37
CA ARG A 452 -29.92 -12.82 -42.05
C ARG A 452 -31.42 -13.03 -42.22
N SER A 453 -32.26 -12.33 -41.45
CA SER A 453 -33.72 -12.39 -41.62
C SER A 453 -34.27 -11.37 -42.63
N ASN A 454 -33.48 -10.35 -42.98
CA ASN A 454 -33.90 -9.23 -43.84
C ASN A 454 -33.23 -9.23 -45.24
N GLY A 455 -32.53 -10.31 -45.60
CA GLY A 455 -31.99 -10.55 -46.94
C GLY A 455 -32.26 -12.00 -47.32
#